data_AF-A0AAE0FKH4-F1
#
_entry.id   AF-A0AAE0FKH4-F1
#
_cell.length_a   1.000
_cell.length_b   1.000
_cell.length_c   1.000
_cell.angle_alpha   90.00
_cell.angle_beta   90.00
_cell.angle_gamma   90.00
#
_symmetry.space_group_name_H-M   'P 1'
#
loop_
_entity.id
_entity.type
_entity.pdbx_description
1 polymer ?
#
loop_
_entity_poly.entity_id
_entity_poly.type
_entity_poly.pdbx_seq_one_letter_code
_entity_poly.pdbx_strand_id
1 'polypeptide(L)'
;TTLQFVQVSRRPGDFRTGSPGNRRLCQEPSDENLGFLPDSARAVLDEARSDAEGLRKNQRQSRSRSSSRERKKRKHHSKERRERQDHKRHKSDKDSHKKSHKDSHKKSHKKSHKKSSKSNKKTRGRSSSCSSSSDSGRSSRRSRSPLGSHDRRPAAVPLPPPQLPARPPPPPSHLPPRASLGRPAHWRGGGSSGRGEAAAQAAVLRCAVCRVDSSGEDSFLQHILGKAHTNKARRRGFAGLLPNNAGVIPALQRPELRAAAAAFGQNPQGTGPT
;
A
#
# COMPACT_ATOMS: atom_id res chain seq x y z
N THR A 1 -17.64 -51.03 8.17
CA THR A 1 -16.18 -50.82 8.37
C THR A 1 -15.95 -49.34 8.56
N THR A 2 -15.83 -48.89 9.81
CA THR A 2 -15.82 -47.47 10.19
C THR A 2 -14.38 -46.96 10.22
N LEU A 3 -13.97 -46.20 9.21
CA LEU A 3 -12.64 -45.57 9.16
C LEU A 3 -12.64 -44.31 10.03
N GLN A 4 -12.00 -44.40 11.19
CA GLN A 4 -11.69 -43.24 12.02
C GLN A 4 -10.47 -42.51 11.45
N PHE A 5 -10.64 -41.25 11.05
CA PHE A 5 -9.55 -40.35 10.69
C PHE A 5 -8.95 -39.72 11.96
N VAL A 6 -7.72 -40.09 12.28
CA VAL A 6 -6.91 -39.45 13.32
C VAL A 6 -6.35 -38.13 12.78
N GLN A 7 -6.87 -37.00 13.26
CA GLN A 7 -6.28 -35.68 12.99
C GLN A 7 -5.01 -35.49 13.83
N VAL A 8 -3.85 -35.49 13.17
CA VAL A 8 -2.56 -35.10 13.77
C VAL A 8 -2.34 -33.60 13.56
N SER A 9 -2.64 -32.80 14.58
CA SER A 9 -2.38 -31.36 14.58
C SER A 9 -0.89 -31.07 14.80
N ARG A 10 -0.12 -30.88 13.73
CA ARG A 10 1.25 -30.36 13.81
C ARG A 10 1.20 -28.84 14.04
N ARG A 11 1.64 -28.40 15.23
CA ARG A 11 1.84 -26.97 15.54
C ARG A 11 3.08 -26.44 14.82
N PRO A 12 3.02 -25.28 14.12
CA PRO A 12 4.19 -24.63 13.57
C PRO A 12 4.96 -23.90 14.69
N GLY A 13 6.01 -24.55 15.19
CA GLY A 13 6.97 -23.97 16.13
C GLY A 13 8.21 -23.42 15.41
N ASP A 14 8.47 -22.14 15.61
CA ASP A 14 9.78 -21.52 15.85
C ASP A 14 11.02 -22.14 15.17
N PHE A 15 11.27 -21.77 13.92
CA PHE A 15 12.63 -21.79 13.37
C PHE A 15 13.42 -20.62 13.96
N ARG A 16 13.98 -20.81 15.16
CA ARG A 16 15.03 -19.92 15.69
C ARG A 16 16.26 -20.06 14.80
N THR A 17 16.54 -19.01 14.02
CA THR A 17 17.82 -18.83 13.35
C THR A 17 18.91 -18.69 14.43
N GLY A 18 19.57 -19.80 14.75
CA GLY A 18 20.75 -19.81 15.59
C GLY A 18 21.86 -19.00 14.92
N SER A 19 22.35 -17.98 15.62
CA SER A 19 23.58 -17.27 15.29
C SER A 19 24.75 -18.27 15.25
N PRO A 20 25.54 -18.34 14.16
CA PRO A 20 26.77 -19.13 14.15
C PRO A 20 27.85 -18.36 14.91
N GLY A 21 27.81 -18.42 16.23
CA GLY A 21 28.88 -18.01 17.12
C GLY A 21 29.78 -19.19 17.43
N ASN A 22 30.54 -19.66 16.45
CA ASN A 22 31.70 -20.53 16.70
C ASN A 22 32.73 -20.31 15.59
N ARG A 23 33.61 -19.34 15.82
CA ARG A 23 34.93 -19.29 15.17
C ARG A 23 35.73 -20.48 15.70
N ARG A 24 35.57 -21.65 15.10
CA ARG A 24 36.65 -22.63 15.10
C ARG A 24 37.78 -21.98 14.31
N LEU A 25 38.85 -21.63 15.01
CA LEU A 25 40.16 -21.42 14.41
C LEU A 25 40.45 -22.71 13.62
N CYS A 26 40.32 -22.65 12.30
CA CYS A 26 40.94 -23.64 11.44
C CYS A 26 42.43 -23.51 11.72
N GLN A 27 43.01 -24.49 12.42
CA GLN A 27 44.44 -24.70 12.40
C GLN A 27 44.78 -25.03 10.95
N GLU A 28 45.46 -24.11 10.29
CA GLU A 28 46.07 -24.32 8.99
C GLU A 28 47.00 -25.54 9.16
N PRO A 29 46.82 -26.62 8.39
CA PRO A 29 47.73 -27.74 8.41
C PRO A 29 49.11 -27.23 7.96
N SER A 30 50.12 -27.42 8.81
CA SER A 30 51.50 -27.02 8.53
C SER A 30 52.00 -27.67 7.23
N ASP A 31 52.53 -26.83 6.32
CA ASP A 31 52.94 -27.12 4.94
C ASP A 31 54.13 -28.11 4.78
N GLU A 32 54.52 -28.79 5.85
CA GLU A 32 55.77 -29.56 5.93
C GLU A 32 55.70 -30.90 5.19
N ASN A 33 54.53 -31.31 4.66
CA ASN A 33 54.31 -32.65 4.09
C ASN A 33 53.60 -32.65 2.71
N LEU A 34 53.95 -31.70 1.84
CA LEU A 34 53.44 -31.62 0.44
C LEU A 34 54.51 -31.94 -0.62
N GLY A 35 55.58 -32.62 -0.22
CA GLY A 35 56.77 -32.82 -1.05
C GLY A 35 56.62 -33.73 -2.28
N PHE A 36 55.52 -34.49 -2.43
CA PHE A 36 55.40 -35.47 -3.52
C PHE A 36 53.96 -35.61 -4.03
N LEU A 37 53.38 -34.50 -4.51
CA LEU A 37 52.19 -34.58 -5.36
C LEU A 37 52.62 -34.68 -6.83
N PRO A 38 52.07 -35.62 -7.62
CA PRO A 38 52.37 -35.73 -9.04
C PRO A 38 51.95 -34.44 -9.78
N ASP A 39 52.70 -34.04 -10.81
CA ASP A 39 52.45 -32.79 -11.54
C ASP A 39 51.03 -32.69 -12.12
N SER A 40 50.38 -33.83 -12.40
CA SER A 40 48.97 -33.87 -12.82
C SER A 40 48.01 -33.37 -11.72
N ALA A 41 48.29 -33.64 -10.45
CA ALA A 41 47.48 -33.14 -9.34
C ALA A 41 47.66 -31.64 -9.11
N ARG A 42 48.87 -31.10 -9.37
CA ARG A 42 49.13 -29.64 -9.31
C ARG A 42 48.33 -28.88 -10.38
N ALA A 43 48.27 -29.41 -11.60
CA ALA A 43 47.49 -28.79 -12.67
C ALA A 43 45.99 -28.68 -12.32
N VAL A 44 45.40 -29.74 -11.75
CA VAL A 44 43.99 -29.72 -11.32
C VAL A 44 43.74 -28.71 -10.20
N LEU A 45 44.68 -28.57 -9.25
CA LEU A 45 44.57 -27.58 -8.18
C LEU A 45 44.68 -26.14 -8.68
N ASP A 46 45.56 -25.87 -9.65
CA ASP A 46 45.69 -24.54 -10.26
C ASP A 46 44.45 -24.17 -11.10
N GLU A 47 43.87 -25.13 -11.81
CA GLU A 47 42.61 -24.94 -12.54
C GLU A 47 41.45 -24.62 -11.57
N ALA A 48 41.33 -25.39 -10.49
CA ALA A 48 40.34 -25.14 -9.44
C ALA A 48 40.54 -23.77 -8.75
N ARG A 49 41.78 -23.32 -8.59
CA ARG A 49 42.10 -22.00 -8.02
C ARG A 49 41.72 -20.87 -8.97
N SER A 50 41.92 -21.06 -10.27
CA SER A 50 41.51 -20.11 -11.31
C SER A 50 39.97 -19.96 -11.35
N ASP A 51 39.24 -21.06 -11.30
CA ASP A 51 37.77 -21.06 -11.25
C ASP A 51 37.24 -20.40 -9.98
N ALA A 52 37.84 -20.70 -8.83
CA ALA A 52 37.48 -20.07 -7.56
C ALA A 52 37.69 -18.54 -7.58
N GLU A 53 38.78 -18.06 -8.20
CA GLU A 53 39.02 -16.63 -8.40
C GLU A 53 38.00 -15.99 -9.37
N GLY A 54 37.62 -16.69 -10.44
CA GLY A 54 36.55 -16.28 -11.35
C GLY A 54 35.21 -16.08 -10.63
N LEU A 55 34.82 -17.05 -9.80
CA LEU A 55 33.60 -16.97 -8.97
C LEU A 55 33.64 -15.82 -7.96
N ARG A 56 34.79 -15.60 -7.30
CA ARG A 56 34.99 -14.48 -6.35
C ARG A 56 34.86 -13.13 -7.03
N LYS A 57 35.43 -12.95 -8.23
CA LYS A 57 35.30 -11.71 -9.02
C LYS A 57 33.84 -11.46 -9.42
N ASN A 58 33.13 -12.48 -9.90
CA ASN A 58 31.72 -12.36 -10.28
C ASN A 58 30.81 -12.04 -9.06
N GLN A 59 31.08 -12.67 -7.91
CA GLN A 59 30.37 -12.38 -6.67
C GLN A 59 30.63 -10.93 -6.18
N ARG A 60 31.87 -10.43 -6.27
CA ARG A 60 32.20 -9.02 -5.97
C ARG A 60 31.45 -8.06 -6.89
N GLN A 61 31.44 -8.32 -8.21
CA GLN A 61 30.70 -7.49 -9.17
C GLN A 61 29.18 -7.48 -8.88
N SER A 62 28.61 -8.64 -8.54
CA SER A 62 27.19 -8.78 -8.18
C SER A 62 26.82 -7.99 -6.91
N ARG A 63 27.69 -8.02 -5.90
CA ARG A 63 27.53 -7.22 -4.66
C ARG A 63 27.60 -5.71 -4.93
N SER A 64 28.55 -5.27 -5.76
CA SER A 64 28.69 -3.86 -6.15
C SER A 64 27.46 -3.33 -6.91
N ARG A 65 26.92 -4.12 -7.85
CA ARG A 65 25.69 -3.76 -8.59
C ARG A 65 24.47 -3.68 -7.67
N SER A 66 24.37 -4.60 -6.70
CA SER A 66 23.28 -4.62 -5.72
C SER A 66 23.33 -3.40 -4.79
N SER A 67 24.52 -3.05 -4.28
CA SER A 67 24.72 -1.86 -3.44
C SER A 67 24.39 -0.55 -4.18
N SER A 68 24.78 -0.44 -5.46
CA SER A 68 24.48 0.73 -6.30
C SER A 68 22.97 0.91 -6.52
N ARG A 69 22.25 -0.18 -6.83
CA ARG A 69 20.78 -0.17 -6.96
C ARG A 69 20.11 0.25 -5.65
N GLU A 70 20.58 -0.24 -4.51
CA GLU A 70 20.03 0.10 -3.20
C GLU A 70 20.27 1.57 -2.84
N ARG A 71 21.45 2.11 -3.15
CA ARG A 71 21.76 3.54 -2.99
C ARG A 71 20.84 4.42 -3.85
N LYS A 72 20.55 4.02 -5.09
CA LYS A 72 19.60 4.73 -5.97
C LYS A 72 18.17 4.69 -5.40
N LYS A 73 17.70 3.54 -4.92
CA LYS A 73 16.39 3.42 -4.25
C LYS A 73 16.28 4.32 -3.01
N ARG A 74 17.31 4.34 -2.16
CA ARG A 74 17.36 5.23 -0.98
C ARG A 74 17.32 6.71 -1.36
N LYS A 75 18.04 7.12 -2.41
CA LYS A 75 18.00 8.49 -2.94
C LYS A 75 16.59 8.85 -3.44
N HIS A 76 15.95 7.97 -4.19
CA HIS A 76 14.59 8.19 -4.70
C HIS A 76 13.57 8.34 -3.55
N HIS A 77 13.59 7.42 -2.58
CA HIS A 77 12.70 7.47 -1.43
C HIS A 77 12.93 8.72 -0.55
N SER A 78 14.19 9.14 -0.40
CA SER A 78 14.52 10.40 0.29
C SER A 78 13.96 11.62 -0.44
N LYS A 79 14.08 11.67 -1.77
CA LYS A 79 13.50 12.73 -2.61
C LYS A 79 11.97 12.78 -2.47
N GLU A 80 11.30 11.63 -2.58
CA GLU A 80 9.83 11.54 -2.43
C GLU A 80 9.36 12.03 -1.05
N ARG A 81 10.09 11.71 0.02
CA ARG A 81 9.76 12.21 1.37
C ARG A 81 9.86 13.74 1.46
N ARG A 82 10.87 14.35 0.82
CA ARG A 82 11.03 15.82 0.76
C ARG A 82 9.86 16.47 0.00
N GLU A 83 9.53 15.97 -1.19
CA GLU A 83 8.41 16.47 -2.00
C GLU A 83 7.07 16.39 -1.25
N ARG A 84 6.82 15.27 -0.54
CA ARG A 84 5.63 15.14 0.31
C ARG A 84 5.62 16.14 1.47
N GLN A 85 6.79 16.47 2.03
CA GLN A 85 6.90 17.45 3.12
C GLN A 85 6.67 18.87 2.61
N ASP A 86 7.19 19.21 1.43
CA ASP A 86 7.00 20.52 0.79
C ASP A 86 5.53 20.73 0.39
N HIS A 87 4.87 19.70 -0.17
CA HIS A 87 3.45 19.76 -0.45
C HIS A 87 2.61 19.95 0.83
N LYS A 88 3.03 19.38 1.97
CA LYS A 88 2.35 19.62 3.26
C LYS A 88 2.53 21.06 3.73
N ARG A 89 3.74 21.62 3.62
CA ARG A 89 4.03 23.04 3.96
C ARG A 89 3.21 23.99 3.09
N HIS A 90 3.23 23.81 1.77
CA HIS A 90 2.46 24.66 0.86
C HIS A 90 0.95 24.57 1.12
N LYS A 91 0.45 23.39 1.52
CA LYS A 91 -0.95 23.24 1.92
C LYS A 91 -1.28 24.01 3.21
N SER A 92 -0.43 23.91 4.24
CA SER A 92 -0.64 24.67 5.48
C SER A 92 -0.55 26.18 5.28
N ASP A 93 0.32 26.65 4.39
CA ASP A 93 0.45 28.08 4.07
C ASP A 93 -0.78 28.60 3.31
N LYS A 94 -1.33 27.79 2.40
CA LYS A 94 -2.60 28.11 1.72
C LYS A 94 -3.77 28.18 2.70
N ASP A 95 -3.83 27.26 3.66
CA ASP A 95 -4.88 27.25 4.68
C ASP A 95 -4.74 28.43 5.67
N SER A 96 -3.51 28.82 6.03
CA SER A 96 -3.27 29.99 6.88
C SER A 96 -3.63 31.31 6.18
N HIS A 97 -3.32 31.45 4.88
CA HIS A 97 -3.75 32.59 4.07
C HIS A 97 -5.28 32.67 3.93
N LYS A 98 -5.94 31.54 3.72
CA LYS A 98 -7.41 31.50 3.65
C LYS A 98 -8.05 31.90 5.00
N LYS A 99 -7.44 31.47 6.11
CA LYS A 99 -7.89 31.83 7.46
C LYS A 99 -7.71 33.32 7.73
N SER A 100 -6.55 33.90 7.43
CA SER A 100 -6.29 35.33 7.62
C SER A 100 -7.21 36.21 6.78
N HIS A 101 -7.49 35.82 5.54
CA HIS A 101 -8.45 36.52 4.67
C HIS A 101 -9.89 36.45 5.20
N LYS A 102 -10.30 35.32 5.79
CA LYS A 102 -11.62 35.20 6.43
C LYS A 102 -11.74 36.09 7.67
N ASP A 103 -10.68 36.16 8.47
CA ASP A 103 -10.65 36.97 9.70
C ASP A 103 -10.64 38.48 9.39
N SER A 104 -9.95 38.92 8.32
CA SER A 104 -9.99 40.32 7.88
C SER A 104 -11.38 40.72 7.37
N HIS A 105 -12.05 39.87 6.60
CA HIS A 105 -13.42 40.12 6.12
C HIS A 105 -14.41 40.24 7.30
N LYS A 106 -14.30 39.36 8.31
CA LYS A 106 -15.15 39.40 9.51
C LYS A 106 -14.93 40.68 10.35
N LYS A 107 -13.68 41.17 10.45
CA LYS A 107 -13.37 42.44 11.12
C LYS A 107 -13.96 43.64 10.39
N SER A 108 -13.97 43.64 9.05
CA SER A 108 -14.57 44.70 8.24
C SER A 108 -16.09 44.84 8.49
N HIS A 109 -16.84 43.72 8.41
CA HIS A 109 -18.28 43.72 8.68
C HIS A 109 -18.63 44.17 10.11
N LYS A 110 -17.83 43.81 11.11
CA LYS A 110 -18.08 44.26 12.50
C LYS A 110 -17.86 45.78 12.66
N LYS A 111 -16.97 46.38 11.87
CA LYS A 111 -16.70 47.83 11.90
C LYS A 111 -17.81 48.65 11.23
N SER A 112 -18.44 48.15 10.16
CA SER A 112 -19.58 48.83 9.51
C SER A 112 -20.84 48.85 10.40
N HIS A 113 -21.19 47.73 11.04
CA HIS A 113 -22.32 47.67 11.98
C HIS A 113 -22.15 48.57 13.22
N LYS A 114 -20.92 48.84 13.66
CA LYS A 114 -20.64 49.75 14.78
C LYS A 114 -20.72 51.23 14.38
N LYS A 115 -20.52 51.57 13.10
CA LYS A 115 -20.72 52.93 12.58
C LYS A 115 -22.21 53.26 12.40
N SER A 116 -23.03 52.33 11.90
CA SER A 116 -24.47 52.57 11.71
C SER A 116 -25.26 52.64 13.02
N SER A 117 -24.84 51.93 14.07
CA SER A 117 -25.47 52.03 15.41
C SER A 117 -25.10 53.30 16.17
N LYS A 118 -24.00 53.99 15.79
CA LYS A 118 -23.59 55.27 16.40
C LYS A 118 -24.26 56.49 15.76
N SER A 119 -24.62 56.44 14.48
CA SER A 119 -25.39 57.52 13.84
C SER A 119 -26.83 57.57 14.32
N ASN A 120 -27.43 56.44 14.73
CA ASN A 120 -28.81 56.40 15.24
C ASN A 120 -28.95 56.74 16.73
N LYS A 121 -27.84 56.91 17.47
CA LYS A 121 -27.86 57.27 18.90
C LYS A 121 -27.56 58.75 19.17
N LYS A 122 -27.35 59.57 18.13
CA LYS A 122 -27.10 61.01 18.27
C LYS A 122 -28.38 61.86 18.37
N THR A 123 -29.56 61.24 18.41
CA THR A 123 -30.85 61.93 18.63
C THR A 123 -31.48 61.68 20.01
N ARG A 124 -30.86 60.91 20.92
CA ARG A 124 -31.40 60.72 22.29
C ARG A 124 -30.30 60.62 23.37
N GLY A 125 -30.18 61.71 24.18
CA GLY A 125 -29.49 61.81 25.49
C GLY A 125 -27.98 62.03 25.41
N ARG A 126 -27.33 63.09 25.93
CA ARG A 126 -27.58 64.01 27.05
C ARG A 126 -27.95 63.32 28.37
N SER A 127 -27.01 62.57 28.95
CA SER A 127 -26.67 62.59 30.40
C SER A 127 -25.53 61.62 30.73
N SER A 128 -24.61 62.08 31.60
CA SER A 128 -23.80 61.36 32.62
C SER A 128 -22.91 60.17 32.19
N SER A 129 -21.74 59.90 32.74
CA SER A 129 -20.77 60.55 33.63
C SER A 129 -19.53 59.63 33.65
N CYS A 130 -18.41 60.19 34.10
CA CYS A 130 -17.10 59.61 34.35
C CYS A 130 -17.04 58.13 34.82
N SER A 131 -15.98 57.42 34.41
CA SER A 131 -15.15 56.53 35.26
C SER A 131 -13.96 55.98 34.46
N SER A 132 -12.79 56.49 34.81
CA SER A 132 -11.45 56.02 34.47
C SER A 132 -11.06 54.81 35.32
N SER A 133 -10.44 53.78 34.72
CA SER A 133 -9.46 52.95 35.42
C SER A 133 -8.53 52.24 34.44
N SER A 134 -7.27 52.65 34.52
CA SER A 134 -6.08 51.94 34.08
C SER A 134 -5.97 50.63 34.85
N ASP A 135 -5.55 49.53 34.21
CA ASP A 135 -4.66 48.58 34.89
C ASP A 135 -3.86 47.72 33.90
N SER A 136 -2.57 47.67 34.17
CA SER A 136 -1.49 47.05 33.41
C SER A 136 -1.16 45.67 33.97
N GLY A 137 -1.62 44.62 33.29
CA GLY A 137 -1.36 43.22 33.66
C GLY A 137 -0.31 42.54 32.78
N ARG A 138 0.96 42.70 33.16
CA ARG A 138 2.16 42.01 32.67
C ARG A 138 2.23 40.59 33.27
N SER A 139 2.93 39.66 32.59
CA SER A 139 3.40 38.34 33.08
C SER A 139 2.33 37.21 33.06
N SER A 140 2.60 35.94 32.72
CA SER A 140 3.83 35.16 32.86
C SER A 140 3.88 34.02 31.83
N ARG A 141 5.06 33.84 31.24
CA ARG A 141 5.48 32.59 30.60
C ARG A 141 5.46 31.48 31.65
N ARG A 142 4.74 30.39 31.41
CA ARG A 142 4.96 29.12 32.11
C ARG A 142 5.62 28.14 31.13
N SER A 143 6.93 28.08 31.21
CA SER A 143 7.74 26.92 30.89
C SER A 143 7.26 25.75 31.76
N ARG A 144 6.74 24.69 31.14
CA ARG A 144 6.59 23.38 31.77
C ARG A 144 7.58 22.43 31.10
N SER A 145 8.64 22.10 31.83
CA SER A 145 9.47 20.92 31.60
C SER A 145 8.64 19.66 31.89
N PRO A 146 8.84 18.56 31.15
CA PRO A 146 8.51 17.24 31.64
C PRO A 146 9.82 16.49 31.95
N LEU A 147 10.26 16.58 33.21
CA LEU A 147 11.02 15.51 33.84
C LEU A 147 9.98 14.66 34.59
N GLY A 148 9.85 13.42 34.18
CA GLY A 148 8.84 12.50 34.68
C GLY A 148 9.23 11.07 34.32
N SER A 149 10.31 10.60 34.93
CA SER A 149 10.61 9.20 35.13
C SER A 149 9.50 8.57 35.99
N HIS A 150 8.68 7.70 35.40
CA HIS A 150 7.85 6.78 36.18
C HIS A 150 7.84 5.40 35.52
N ASP A 151 8.36 4.46 36.30
CA ASP A 151 7.89 3.11 36.51
C ASP A 151 7.59 2.18 35.32
N ARG A 152 8.43 1.14 35.28
CA ARG A 152 8.16 -0.16 34.66
C ARG A 152 6.87 -0.74 35.23
N ARG A 153 5.78 -0.57 34.49
CA ARG A 153 4.53 -1.31 34.70
C ARG A 153 4.69 -2.72 34.08
N PRO A 154 4.46 -3.82 34.82
CA PRO A 154 4.49 -5.16 34.24
C PRO A 154 3.38 -5.32 33.19
N ALA A 155 3.69 -6.08 32.14
CA ALA A 155 2.85 -6.27 30.97
C ALA A 155 1.45 -6.79 31.34
N ALA A 156 0.43 -5.99 31.10
CA ALA A 156 -0.95 -6.43 31.17
C ALA A 156 -1.21 -7.48 30.07
N VAL A 157 -1.69 -8.63 30.49
CA VAL A 157 -2.21 -9.69 29.62
C VAL A 157 -3.26 -9.07 28.66
N PRO A 158 -3.16 -9.27 27.33
CA PRO A 158 -4.11 -8.70 26.40
C PRO A 158 -5.50 -9.28 26.67
N LEU A 159 -6.41 -8.43 27.13
CA LEU A 159 -7.83 -8.75 27.23
C LEU A 159 -8.37 -9.09 25.83
N PRO A 160 -9.27 -10.09 25.72
CA PRO A 160 -9.94 -10.39 24.46
C PRO A 160 -10.70 -9.14 23.97
N PRO A 161 -10.69 -8.87 22.65
CA PRO A 161 -11.34 -7.68 22.10
C PRO A 161 -12.83 -7.68 22.46
N PRO A 162 -13.39 -6.53 22.86
CA PRO A 162 -14.82 -6.42 23.16
C PRO A 162 -15.61 -6.83 21.92
N GLN A 163 -16.52 -7.78 22.09
CA GLN A 163 -17.44 -8.22 21.04
C GLN A 163 -18.36 -7.05 20.71
N LEU A 164 -18.06 -6.35 19.62
CA LEU A 164 -18.93 -5.28 19.13
C LEU A 164 -20.26 -5.89 18.68
N PRO A 165 -21.40 -5.25 18.99
CA PRO A 165 -22.71 -5.72 18.57
C PRO A 165 -22.75 -5.84 17.04
N ALA A 166 -23.34 -6.93 16.56
CA ALA A 166 -23.47 -7.24 15.14
C ALA A 166 -24.05 -6.03 14.38
N ARG A 167 -23.34 -5.59 13.35
CA ARG A 167 -23.73 -4.46 12.53
C ARG A 167 -25.05 -4.80 11.80
N PRO A 168 -26.09 -3.96 11.88
CA PRO A 168 -27.36 -4.23 11.21
C PRO A 168 -27.14 -4.35 9.69
N PRO A 169 -27.95 -5.20 9.01
CA PRO A 169 -27.84 -5.40 7.56
C PRO A 169 -28.04 -4.06 6.83
N PRO A 170 -27.32 -3.83 5.72
CA PRO A 170 -27.49 -2.62 4.94
C PRO A 170 -28.92 -2.53 4.40
N PRO A 171 -29.54 -1.34 4.40
CA PRO A 171 -30.87 -1.16 3.83
C PRO A 171 -30.87 -1.46 2.32
N PRO A 172 -31.99 -1.95 1.78
CA PRO A 172 -32.12 -2.23 0.35
C PRO A 172 -31.93 -0.95 -0.48
N SER A 173 -31.03 -1.02 -1.45
CA SER A 173 -30.60 0.10 -2.30
C SER A 173 -31.65 0.42 -3.37
N HIS A 174 -32.74 1.10 -3.01
CA HIS A 174 -33.61 1.76 -3.99
C HIS A 174 -33.11 3.20 -4.17
N LEU A 175 -32.14 3.39 -5.06
CA LEU A 175 -31.79 4.72 -5.54
C LEU A 175 -32.50 4.97 -6.88
N PRO A 176 -33.24 6.09 -7.03
CA PRO A 176 -33.84 6.44 -8.32
C PRO A 176 -32.75 6.76 -9.36
N PRO A 177 -33.04 6.57 -10.66
CA PRO A 177 -32.11 6.87 -11.74
C PRO A 177 -31.72 8.35 -11.69
N ARG A 178 -30.44 8.58 -11.45
CA ARG A 178 -29.87 9.91 -11.28
C ARG A 178 -29.74 10.56 -12.66
N ALA A 179 -30.58 11.56 -12.93
CA ALA A 179 -30.51 12.38 -14.12
C ALA A 179 -29.09 12.94 -14.31
N SER A 180 -28.49 12.60 -15.46
CA SER A 180 -27.13 12.89 -15.84
C SER A 180 -26.95 14.36 -16.23
N LEU A 181 -26.50 15.18 -15.29
CA LEU A 181 -25.96 16.51 -15.59
C LEU A 181 -24.52 16.35 -16.14
N GLY A 182 -24.38 16.66 -17.42
CA GLY A 182 -23.19 16.98 -18.21
C GLY A 182 -21.82 16.63 -17.64
N ARG A 183 -21.21 15.56 -18.18
CA ARG A 183 -19.75 15.36 -18.13
C ARG A 183 -19.14 15.79 -19.49
N PRO A 184 -18.00 16.51 -19.50
CA PRO A 184 -17.39 17.03 -20.72
C PRO A 184 -16.86 15.92 -21.65
N ALA A 185 -17.17 16.07 -22.93
CA ALA A 185 -17.03 15.09 -24.00
C ALA A 185 -15.68 15.19 -24.73
N HIS A 186 -14.61 14.57 -24.23
CA HIS A 186 -13.37 14.45 -25.02
C HIS A 186 -12.69 13.07 -25.01
N TRP A 187 -13.36 12.03 -24.48
CA TRP A 187 -12.94 10.63 -24.69
C TRP A 187 -14.04 9.87 -25.42
N ARG A 188 -14.17 10.16 -26.72
CA ARG A 188 -15.02 9.42 -27.65
C ARG A 188 -14.16 9.03 -28.85
N GLY A 189 -13.37 7.97 -28.72
CA GLY A 189 -13.17 7.01 -29.81
C GLY A 189 -14.23 5.93 -29.60
N GLY A 190 -15.18 5.64 -30.50
CA GLY A 190 -15.04 5.56 -31.95
C GLY A 190 -14.21 4.32 -32.25
N GLY A 191 -14.73 3.18 -32.71
CA GLY A 191 -16.07 2.73 -33.08
C GLY A 191 -15.90 1.38 -33.79
N SER A 192 -16.84 0.45 -33.67
CA SER A 192 -17.28 -0.40 -34.79
C SER A 192 -18.49 -1.19 -34.32
N SER A 193 -19.65 -0.70 -34.70
CA SER A 193 -20.91 -1.43 -34.68
C SER A 193 -20.86 -2.54 -35.74
N GLY A 194 -21.34 -3.72 -35.38
CA GLY A 194 -22.22 -4.47 -36.28
C GLY A 194 -21.73 -5.83 -36.75
N ARG A 195 -22.52 -6.84 -36.37
CA ARG A 195 -22.68 -8.19 -36.95
C ARG A 195 -21.66 -9.24 -36.49
N GLY A 196 -21.79 -9.66 -35.23
CA GLY A 196 -21.15 -10.89 -34.71
C GLY A 196 -21.48 -11.24 -33.24
N GLU A 197 -22.52 -10.65 -32.66
CA GLU A 197 -22.69 -10.57 -31.20
C GLU A 197 -23.08 -11.89 -30.51
N ALA A 198 -23.57 -12.89 -31.26
CA ALA A 198 -23.97 -14.17 -30.69
C ALA A 198 -22.78 -15.12 -30.40
N ALA A 199 -21.63 -14.95 -31.05
CA ALA A 199 -20.44 -15.79 -30.82
C ALA A 199 -19.41 -15.14 -29.86
N ALA A 200 -19.45 -13.81 -29.71
CA ALA A 200 -18.47 -13.07 -28.90
C ALA A 200 -18.77 -13.10 -27.38
N GLN A 201 -20.02 -13.37 -26.97
CA GLN A 201 -20.37 -13.46 -25.54
C GLN A 201 -19.79 -14.71 -24.86
N ALA A 202 -19.37 -15.71 -25.63
CA ALA A 202 -18.73 -16.92 -25.10
C ALA A 202 -17.32 -16.69 -24.54
N ALA A 203 -16.71 -15.50 -24.75
CA ALA A 203 -15.34 -15.20 -24.34
C ALA A 203 -15.23 -14.13 -23.24
N VAL A 204 -16.31 -13.86 -22.49
CA VAL A 204 -16.23 -12.94 -21.35
C VAL A 204 -15.48 -13.62 -20.20
N LEU A 205 -14.48 -12.98 -19.61
CA LEU A 205 -13.73 -13.53 -18.47
C LEU A 205 -14.07 -12.74 -17.21
N ARG A 206 -14.54 -13.44 -16.17
CA ARG A 206 -14.93 -12.82 -14.90
C ARG A 206 -13.88 -13.04 -13.82
N CYS A 207 -13.35 -11.95 -13.25
CA CYS A 207 -12.37 -12.05 -12.17
C CYS A 207 -13.03 -12.48 -10.85
N ALA A 208 -12.49 -13.50 -10.17
CA ALA A 208 -13.06 -14.00 -8.92
C ALA A 208 -13.04 -12.97 -7.78
N VAL A 209 -11.98 -12.17 -7.69
CA VAL A 209 -11.80 -11.17 -6.62
C VAL A 209 -12.58 -9.89 -6.91
N CYS A 210 -12.51 -9.40 -8.15
CA CYS A 210 -13.08 -8.11 -8.51
C CYS A 210 -14.54 -8.20 -8.95
N ARG A 211 -15.00 -9.38 -9.40
CA ARG A 211 -16.28 -9.62 -10.07
C ARG A 211 -16.52 -8.71 -11.28
N VAL A 212 -15.44 -8.31 -11.93
CA VAL A 212 -15.45 -7.50 -13.16
C VAL A 212 -15.36 -8.44 -14.35
N ASP A 213 -16.24 -8.21 -15.30
CA ASP A 213 -16.31 -8.94 -16.57
C ASP A 213 -15.40 -8.25 -17.58
N SER A 214 -14.52 -9.02 -18.22
CA SER A 214 -13.57 -8.54 -19.22
C SER A 214 -13.89 -9.19 -20.56
N SER A 215 -14.04 -8.41 -21.62
CA SER A 215 -14.45 -8.91 -22.96
C SER A 215 -13.38 -9.72 -23.70
N GLY A 216 -12.23 -9.99 -23.08
CA GLY A 216 -11.14 -10.76 -23.67
C GLY A 216 -9.94 -10.90 -22.74
N GLU A 217 -8.99 -11.75 -23.14
CA GLU A 217 -7.80 -12.08 -22.34
C GLU A 217 -6.86 -10.89 -22.12
N ASP A 218 -6.69 -10.02 -23.11
CA ASP A 218 -5.85 -8.83 -22.98
C ASP A 218 -6.41 -7.85 -21.95
N SER A 219 -7.72 -7.59 -22.00
CA SER A 219 -8.40 -6.76 -21.00
C SER A 219 -8.33 -7.38 -19.61
N PHE A 220 -8.45 -8.71 -19.51
CA PHE A 220 -8.30 -9.44 -18.26
C PHE A 220 -6.88 -9.36 -17.69
N LEU A 221 -5.85 -9.46 -18.53
CA LEU A 221 -4.44 -9.29 -18.14
C LEU A 221 -4.18 -7.87 -17.62
N GLN A 222 -4.65 -6.86 -18.33
CA GLN A 222 -4.56 -5.48 -17.87
C GLN A 222 -5.31 -5.28 -16.55
N HIS A 223 -6.46 -5.94 -16.37
CA HIS A 223 -7.22 -5.92 -15.13
C HIS A 223 -6.41 -6.47 -13.94
N ILE A 224 -5.83 -7.68 -14.07
CA ILE A 224 -5.09 -8.33 -12.96
C ILE A 224 -3.78 -7.62 -12.62
N LEU A 225 -3.17 -6.92 -13.59
CA LEU A 225 -2.00 -6.07 -13.37
C LEU A 225 -2.37 -4.69 -12.78
N GLY A 226 -3.66 -4.35 -12.78
CA GLY A 226 -4.19 -3.08 -12.31
C GLY A 226 -4.07 -2.88 -10.79
N LYS A 227 -3.96 -1.59 -10.38
CA LYS A 227 -3.91 -1.19 -8.96
C LYS A 227 -5.18 -1.60 -8.20
N ALA A 228 -6.34 -1.49 -8.83
CA ALA A 228 -7.62 -1.85 -8.23
C ALA A 228 -7.69 -3.34 -7.87
N HIS A 229 -7.24 -4.21 -8.78
CA HIS A 229 -7.13 -5.64 -8.53
C HIS A 229 -6.13 -5.93 -7.42
N THR A 230 -4.91 -5.39 -7.51
CA THR A 230 -3.85 -5.59 -6.52
C THR A 230 -4.29 -5.22 -5.10
N ASN A 231 -5.05 -4.13 -4.94
CA ASN A 231 -5.55 -3.69 -3.64
C ASN A 231 -6.57 -4.67 -3.03
N LYS A 232 -7.41 -5.31 -3.87
CA LYS A 232 -8.43 -6.27 -3.41
C LYS A 232 -7.82 -7.66 -3.19
N ALA A 233 -7.03 -8.15 -4.14
CA ALA A 233 -6.41 -9.48 -4.11
C ALA A 233 -5.22 -9.57 -3.14
N ARG A 234 -4.72 -8.43 -2.63
CA ARG A 234 -3.49 -8.28 -1.83
C ARG A 234 -2.22 -8.80 -2.50
N ARG A 235 -2.30 -9.25 -3.76
CA ARG A 235 -1.21 -9.75 -4.59
C ARG A 235 -1.45 -9.31 -6.03
N ARG A 236 -0.36 -9.26 -6.81
CA ARG A 236 -0.44 -9.05 -8.26
C ARG A 236 -0.56 -10.40 -8.95
N GLY A 237 -1.32 -10.46 -10.04
CA GLY A 237 -1.42 -11.65 -10.89
C GLY A 237 -2.78 -12.31 -10.86
N PHE A 238 -2.84 -13.54 -11.35
CA PHE A 238 -4.08 -14.30 -11.49
C PHE A 238 -4.67 -14.63 -10.12
N ALA A 239 -5.99 -14.48 -9.99
CA ALA A 239 -6.71 -14.69 -8.74
C ALA A 239 -7.95 -15.59 -8.89
N GLY A 240 -7.98 -16.42 -9.94
CA GLY A 240 -9.12 -17.28 -10.30
C GLY A 240 -10.10 -16.63 -11.27
N LEU A 241 -10.76 -17.47 -12.06
CA LEU A 241 -11.89 -17.12 -12.91
C LEU A 241 -13.21 -17.55 -12.27
N LEU A 242 -14.24 -16.73 -12.42
CA LEU A 242 -15.61 -17.10 -12.08
C LEU A 242 -16.34 -17.50 -13.36
N PRO A 243 -17.33 -18.42 -13.26
CA PRO A 243 -18.25 -18.69 -14.35
C PRO A 243 -18.95 -17.40 -14.80
N ASN A 244 -19.21 -17.29 -16.10
CA ASN A 244 -20.05 -16.22 -16.65
C ASN A 244 -21.51 -16.42 -16.22
N ASN A 245 -22.38 -15.49 -16.62
CA ASN A 245 -23.83 -15.62 -16.38
C ASN A 245 -24.42 -16.91 -17.00
N ALA A 246 -23.76 -17.49 -18.00
CA ALA A 246 -24.12 -18.78 -18.60
C ALA A 246 -23.57 -20.00 -17.82
N GLY A 247 -22.88 -19.82 -16.70
CA GLY A 247 -22.27 -20.90 -15.93
C GLY A 247 -21.03 -21.55 -16.59
N VAL A 248 -20.61 -21.07 -17.75
CA VAL A 248 -19.45 -21.58 -18.49
C VAL A 248 -18.21 -20.71 -18.22
N ILE A 249 -17.06 -21.34 -18.01
CA ILE A 249 -15.75 -20.70 -17.98
C ILE A 249 -15.14 -20.84 -19.38
N PRO A 250 -14.88 -19.74 -20.11
CA PRO A 250 -14.29 -19.82 -21.44
C PRO A 250 -12.91 -20.48 -21.43
N ALA A 251 -12.60 -21.23 -22.49
CA ALA A 251 -11.26 -21.79 -22.66
C ALA A 251 -10.23 -20.67 -22.89
N LEU A 252 -9.11 -20.74 -22.16
CA LEU A 252 -8.04 -19.74 -22.26
C LEU A 252 -7.09 -20.10 -23.40
N GLN A 253 -6.90 -19.19 -24.35
CA GLN A 253 -5.97 -19.28 -25.47
C GLN A 253 -4.53 -19.09 -25.02
N ARG A 254 -4.24 -18.12 -24.13
CA ARG A 254 -2.86 -17.84 -23.71
C ARG A 254 -2.31 -18.87 -22.72
N PRO A 255 -1.08 -19.38 -22.96
CA PRO A 255 -0.47 -20.42 -22.12
C PRO A 255 -0.17 -19.93 -20.70
N GLU A 256 0.14 -18.64 -20.52
CA GLU A 256 0.44 -18.06 -19.21
C GLU A 256 -0.79 -18.06 -18.29
N LEU A 257 -1.94 -17.62 -18.83
CA LEU A 257 -3.21 -17.63 -18.10
C LEU A 257 -3.67 -19.07 -17.83
N ARG A 258 -3.45 -19.97 -18.78
CA ARG A 258 -3.73 -21.41 -18.65
C ARG A 258 -2.94 -22.06 -17.52
N ALA A 259 -1.62 -21.82 -17.45
CA ALA A 259 -0.77 -22.32 -16.38
C ALA A 259 -1.17 -21.74 -15.01
N ALA A 260 -1.51 -20.45 -14.98
CA ALA A 260 -2.00 -19.80 -13.76
C ALA A 260 -3.36 -20.37 -13.31
N ALA A 261 -4.30 -20.59 -14.23
CA ALA A 261 -5.58 -21.22 -13.92
C ALA A 261 -5.40 -22.65 -13.37
N ALA A 262 -4.52 -23.43 -13.99
CA ALA A 262 -4.17 -24.78 -13.52
C ALA A 262 -3.57 -24.77 -12.10
N ALA A 263 -2.72 -23.78 -11.78
CA ALA A 263 -2.16 -23.63 -10.43
C ALA A 263 -3.23 -23.32 -9.37
N PHE A 264 -4.39 -22.79 -9.77
CA PHE A 264 -5.56 -22.56 -8.92
C PHE A 264 -6.58 -23.72 -8.97
N GLY A 265 -6.23 -24.85 -9.60
CA GLY A 265 -7.11 -26.01 -9.72
C GLY A 265 -8.28 -25.82 -10.70
N GLN A 266 -8.22 -24.82 -11.57
CA GLN A 266 -9.23 -24.59 -12.60
C GLN A 266 -8.80 -25.27 -13.90
N ASN A 267 -9.70 -26.08 -14.48
CA ASN A 267 -9.45 -26.71 -15.78
C ASN A 267 -9.49 -25.64 -16.88
N PRO A 268 -8.36 -25.36 -17.55
CA PRO A 268 -8.28 -24.27 -18.51
C PRO A 268 -8.85 -24.63 -19.89
N GLN A 269 -9.21 -25.90 -20.08
CA GLN A 269 -9.83 -26.46 -21.29
C GLN A 269 -11.34 -26.14 -21.39
N GLY A 270 -11.93 -25.51 -20.37
CA GLY A 270 -13.34 -25.12 -20.42
C GLY A 270 -14.30 -26.31 -20.30
N THR A 271 -14.04 -27.25 -19.40
CA THR A 271 -15.02 -28.30 -19.11
C THR A 271 -16.26 -27.66 -18.49
N GLY A 272 -17.38 -27.79 -19.19
CA GLY A 272 -18.69 -27.39 -18.67
C GLY A 272 -19.04 -28.11 -17.36
N PRO A 273 -20.13 -27.70 -16.70
CA PRO A 273 -20.53 -28.26 -15.42
C PRO A 273 -20.75 -29.78 -15.56
N THR A 274 -19.99 -30.56 -14.80
CA THR A 274 -20.39 -31.92 -14.39
C THR A 274 -21.44 -31.81 -13.30
#